data_AF-A0A8W8LMV8-F1
#
_entry.id   AF-A0A8W8LMV8-F1
#
_cell.length_a   1.000
_cell.length_b   1.000
_cell.length_c   1.000
_cell.angle_alpha   90.00
_cell.angle_beta   90.00
_cell.angle_gamma   90.00
#
_symmetry.space_group_name_H-M   'P 1'
#
loop_
_entity.id
_entity.type
_entity.pdbx_description
1 polymer ?
#
loop_
_entity_poly.entity_id
_entity_poly.type
_entity_poly.pdbx_seq_one_letter_code
_entity_poly.pdbx_strand_id
1 'polypeptide(L)'
;MIKFTKSKLGALLLLFMTACFLMQRISISQYQNRNNSNSVFLEILHPTSVHSINGQKKYEDLSPQLTTSETKPVVCMIFNGRLGNLMFKYAFLHIVSKSKNLYPILPENFELSRYFYLPEYESQEQNSRRQDCDKIKEREIERWSCSYDDKFTNLTENKAVYFHGYFQSWKYWTKYEDEIREMFTFNAEIREEASDKLLHVLSEMGYADSSDDVVVGLHSRRGDYLWKAAKEFGYVTPNETYYLNAMAYFRNKFPNQRVFFIAASNDINWLRGKLGKEENIYFLENNLPFIDMAILSLCHHVIMSSGTFGWWAGWMSRGTVVYYKHLYTPGSSFSTTFRGGDIGDFIYPGWIGLA
;
A
#
# COMPACT_ATOMS: atom_id res chain seq x y z
N MET A 1 -16.98 -48.35 9.76
CA MET A 1 -16.66 -47.18 10.61
C MET A 1 -15.29 -47.40 11.26
N ILE A 2 -14.23 -46.91 10.64
CA ILE A 2 -12.86 -47.01 11.19
C ILE A 2 -12.60 -45.72 11.99
N LYS A 3 -12.50 -45.85 13.32
CA LYS A 3 -12.13 -44.74 14.21
C LYS A 3 -10.63 -44.45 14.04
N PHE A 4 -10.30 -43.36 13.34
CA PHE A 4 -8.96 -42.80 13.39
C PHE A 4 -8.79 -42.03 14.71
N THR A 5 -7.82 -42.45 15.52
CA THR A 5 -7.45 -41.75 16.75
C THR A 5 -6.60 -40.52 16.41
N LYS A 6 -6.85 -39.40 17.10
CA LYS A 6 -6.21 -38.08 16.90
C LYS A 6 -4.67 -38.10 16.87
N SER A 7 -4.01 -39.15 17.40
CA SER A 7 -2.55 -39.24 17.40
C SER A 7 -1.93 -39.63 16.05
N LYS A 8 -2.65 -40.35 15.18
CA LYS A 8 -2.12 -40.75 13.85
C LYS A 8 -2.21 -39.62 12.81
N LEU A 9 -3.13 -38.68 12.98
CA LEU A 9 -3.26 -37.51 12.10
C LEU A 9 -2.15 -36.49 12.34
N GLY A 10 -1.72 -36.32 13.60
CA GLY A 10 -0.61 -35.44 13.97
C GLY A 10 0.74 -35.91 13.42
N ALA A 11 1.00 -37.22 13.42
CA ALA A 11 2.23 -37.78 12.86
C ALA A 11 2.29 -37.66 11.32
N LEU A 12 1.14 -37.81 10.63
CA LEU A 12 1.07 -37.66 9.18
C LEU A 12 1.23 -36.18 8.75
N LEU A 13 0.68 -35.24 9.52
CA LEU A 13 0.89 -33.80 9.30
C LEU A 13 2.35 -33.40 9.53
N LEU A 14 3.01 -33.96 10.55
CA LEU A 14 4.42 -33.66 10.84
C LEU A 14 5.36 -34.22 9.75
N LEU A 15 5.03 -35.39 9.19
CA LEU A 15 5.75 -35.98 8.05
C LEU A 15 5.53 -35.18 6.75
N PHE A 16 4.33 -34.64 6.53
CA PHE A 16 4.06 -33.76 5.39
C PHE A 16 4.78 -32.41 5.52
N MET A 17 4.75 -31.79 6.71
CA MET A 17 5.44 -30.53 6.98
C MET A 17 6.96 -30.70 6.84
N THR A 18 7.53 -31.78 7.39
CA THR A 18 8.98 -32.05 7.25
C THR A 18 9.37 -32.37 5.81
N ALA A 19 8.53 -33.06 5.03
CA ALA A 19 8.75 -33.27 3.60
C ALA A 19 8.68 -31.97 2.78
N CYS A 20 7.74 -31.06 3.09
CA CYS A 20 7.68 -29.72 2.50
C CYS A 20 8.92 -28.88 2.84
N PHE A 21 9.36 -28.87 4.11
CA PHE A 21 10.59 -28.18 4.52
C PHE A 21 11.85 -28.76 3.87
N LEU A 22 11.90 -30.09 3.66
CA LEU A 22 13.03 -30.74 2.99
C LEU A 22 13.04 -30.44 1.48
N MET A 23 11.88 -30.40 0.82
CA MET A 23 11.77 -29.98 -0.58
C MET A 23 12.09 -28.50 -0.78
N GLN A 24 11.65 -27.62 0.13
CA GLN A 24 12.07 -26.20 0.15
C GLN A 24 13.59 -26.06 0.30
N ARG A 25 14.23 -26.81 1.22
CA ARG A 25 15.69 -26.77 1.39
C ARG A 25 16.46 -27.31 0.19
N ILE A 26 15.95 -28.32 -0.50
CA ILE A 26 16.58 -28.86 -1.72
C ILE A 26 16.44 -27.86 -2.87
N SER A 27 15.29 -27.21 -3.02
CA SER A 27 15.07 -26.17 -4.04
C SER A 27 15.96 -24.93 -3.79
N ILE A 28 16.07 -24.49 -2.52
CA ILE A 28 16.97 -23.40 -2.10
C ILE A 28 18.44 -23.76 -2.30
N SER A 29 18.88 -24.98 -1.95
CA SER A 29 20.27 -25.43 -2.12
C SER A 29 20.66 -25.57 -3.59
N GLN A 30 19.73 -25.99 -4.45
CA GLN A 30 19.95 -26.05 -5.90
C GLN A 30 19.95 -24.67 -6.57
N TYR A 31 19.22 -23.70 -6.00
CA TYR A 31 19.20 -22.31 -6.45
C TYR A 31 20.42 -21.50 -5.98
N GLN A 32 20.79 -21.62 -4.70
CA GLN A 32 21.96 -20.93 -4.12
C GLN A 32 23.29 -21.40 -4.72
N ASN A 33 23.39 -22.66 -5.19
CA ASN A 33 24.59 -23.14 -5.87
C ASN A 33 24.75 -22.64 -7.33
N ARG A 34 23.79 -21.89 -7.88
CA ARG A 34 23.85 -21.38 -9.28
C ARG A 34 24.12 -19.89 -9.41
N ASN A 35 23.86 -19.06 -8.39
CA ASN A 35 23.94 -17.60 -8.52
C ASN A 35 24.99 -17.01 -7.58
N ASN A 36 26.19 -16.78 -8.12
CA ASN A 36 27.23 -15.96 -7.50
C ASN A 36 27.19 -14.53 -8.09
N SER A 37 25.99 -13.98 -8.24
CA SER A 37 25.72 -12.64 -8.78
C SER A 37 25.00 -11.80 -7.73
N ASN A 38 25.60 -10.65 -7.37
CA ASN A 38 25.02 -9.64 -6.47
C ASN A 38 23.76 -9.03 -7.10
N SER A 39 22.61 -9.69 -6.94
CA SER A 39 21.32 -9.14 -7.37
C SER A 39 20.67 -8.36 -6.22
N VAL A 40 20.56 -7.05 -6.42
CA VAL A 40 19.88 -6.12 -5.48
C VAL A 40 18.38 -6.42 -5.38
N PHE A 41 17.77 -7.00 -6.43
CA PHE A 41 16.33 -7.25 -6.44
C PHE A 41 15.96 -8.46 -5.56
N LEU A 42 16.71 -9.56 -5.63
CA LEU A 42 16.53 -10.67 -4.69
C LEU A 42 16.85 -10.29 -3.25
N GLU A 43 17.81 -9.39 -3.01
CA GLU A 43 18.07 -8.85 -1.67
C GLU A 43 16.90 -8.01 -1.13
N ILE A 44 16.18 -7.27 -1.99
CA ILE A 44 14.95 -6.56 -1.60
C ILE A 44 13.82 -7.54 -1.27
N LEU A 45 13.71 -8.62 -2.03
CA LEU A 45 12.68 -9.66 -1.85
C LEU A 45 12.98 -10.57 -0.65
N HIS A 46 14.26 -10.78 -0.34
CA HIS A 46 14.74 -11.54 0.80
C HIS A 46 15.93 -10.83 1.44
N PRO A 47 15.70 -9.85 2.34
CA PRO A 47 16.80 -9.22 3.03
C PRO A 47 17.53 -10.28 3.87
N THR A 48 18.74 -10.66 3.45
CA THR A 48 19.64 -11.57 4.18
C THR A 48 20.28 -10.84 5.36
N SER A 49 19.44 -10.29 6.20
CA SER A 49 19.72 -9.93 7.58
C SER A 49 18.39 -9.55 8.21
N VAL A 50 17.69 -10.57 8.67
CA VAL A 50 17.03 -10.40 9.96
C VAL A 50 18.18 -10.21 10.95
N HIS A 51 18.69 -8.98 11.06
CA HIS A 51 19.03 -8.55 12.40
C HIS A 51 17.73 -8.74 13.16
N SER A 52 17.68 -9.81 13.95
CA SER A 52 16.71 -9.90 15.00
C SER A 52 16.84 -8.58 15.71
N ILE A 53 15.85 -7.71 15.56
CA ILE A 53 15.57 -6.75 16.60
C ILE A 53 14.93 -7.60 17.71
N ASN A 54 15.74 -8.50 18.28
CA ASN A 54 15.69 -8.86 19.69
C ASN A 54 16.22 -7.65 20.45
N GLY A 55 15.54 -6.53 20.25
CA GLY A 55 15.55 -5.39 21.13
C GLY A 55 14.35 -5.55 22.04
N GLN A 56 14.36 -6.54 22.93
CA GLN A 56 13.85 -6.27 24.26
C GLN A 56 14.74 -5.14 24.79
N LYS A 57 14.37 -3.89 24.49
CA LYS A 57 14.79 -2.77 25.32
C LYS A 57 14.18 -3.08 26.69
N LYS A 58 14.99 -3.70 27.55
CA LYS A 58 14.86 -3.55 28.99
C LYS A 58 14.81 -2.05 29.22
N TYR A 59 13.62 -1.53 29.46
CA TYR A 59 13.47 -0.24 30.10
C TYR A 59 14.12 -0.41 31.47
N GLU A 60 15.34 0.10 31.62
CA GLU A 60 15.87 0.39 32.93
C GLU A 60 14.91 1.38 33.59
N ASP A 61 14.50 1.02 34.80
CA ASP A 61 13.65 1.76 35.69
C ASP A 61 14.34 3.07 36.08
N LEU A 62 14.22 4.08 35.21
CA LEU A 62 14.45 5.47 35.56
C LEU A 62 13.07 6.04 35.88
N SER A 63 12.73 5.99 37.17
CA SER A 63 11.57 6.64 37.74
C SER A 63 11.55 8.11 37.28
N PRO A 64 10.60 8.56 36.46
CA PRO A 64 10.53 9.96 36.08
C PRO A 64 10.06 10.75 37.30
N GLN A 65 10.84 11.76 37.67
CA GLN A 65 10.32 12.84 38.51
C GLN A 65 9.04 13.36 37.83
N LEU A 66 7.92 13.32 38.56
CA LEU A 66 6.63 13.86 38.12
C LEU A 66 6.79 15.35 37.81
N THR A 67 7.11 15.66 36.57
CA THR A 67 6.73 16.90 35.93
C THR A 67 5.35 16.64 35.33
N THR A 68 4.37 17.47 35.66
CA THR A 68 3.00 17.38 35.15
C THR A 68 3.02 17.61 33.64
N SER A 69 3.24 16.56 32.85
CA SER A 69 3.06 16.58 31.41
C SER A 69 1.59 16.92 31.15
N GLU A 70 1.32 18.12 30.64
CA GLU A 70 -0.01 18.47 30.14
C GLU A 70 -0.47 17.40 29.14
N THR A 71 -1.68 16.87 29.36
CA THR A 71 -2.24 15.83 28.49
C THR A 71 -2.60 16.44 27.14
N LYS A 72 -1.96 15.98 26.07
CA LYS A 72 -2.18 16.50 24.71
C LYS A 72 -3.67 16.40 24.32
N PRO A 73 -4.31 17.43 23.76
CA PRO A 73 -5.68 17.33 23.25
C PRO A 73 -5.82 16.27 22.13
N VAL A 74 -7.00 15.68 21.98
CA VAL A 74 -7.21 14.62 20.97
C VAL A 74 -7.42 15.18 19.57
N VAL A 75 -7.02 14.40 18.57
CA VAL A 75 -7.43 14.58 17.19
C VAL A 75 -8.12 13.34 16.67
N CYS A 76 -9.31 13.52 16.11
CA CYS A 76 -10.20 12.47 15.69
C CYS A 76 -10.49 12.56 14.19
N MET A 77 -10.79 11.43 13.58
CA MET A 77 -11.15 11.38 12.16
C MET A 77 -12.14 10.25 11.88
N ILE A 78 -13.10 10.49 11.00
CA ILE A 78 -13.95 9.41 10.46
C ILE A 78 -13.09 8.56 9.53
N PHE A 79 -12.98 7.25 9.73
CA PHE A 79 -12.33 6.34 8.78
C PHE A 79 -13.36 5.62 7.92
N ASN A 80 -13.32 5.85 6.61
CA ASN A 80 -14.20 5.22 5.62
C ASN A 80 -13.48 5.07 4.27
N GLY A 81 -14.01 4.18 3.42
CA GLY A 81 -13.39 3.80 2.16
C GLY A 81 -12.61 2.49 2.28
N ARG A 82 -11.82 2.18 1.25
CA ARG A 82 -11.00 0.97 1.16
C ARG A 82 -9.54 1.30 1.50
N LEU A 83 -8.70 0.28 1.64
CA LEU A 83 -7.26 0.35 1.95
C LEU A 83 -6.55 1.66 1.56
N GLY A 84 -6.45 2.01 0.27
CA GLY A 84 -5.74 3.22 -0.15
C GLY A 84 -6.33 4.53 0.38
N ASN A 85 -7.66 4.61 0.56
CA ASN A 85 -8.29 5.77 1.20
C ASN A 85 -7.96 5.84 2.68
N LEU A 86 -7.95 4.69 3.37
CA LEU A 86 -7.59 4.62 4.78
C LEU A 86 -6.13 5.05 4.99
N MET A 87 -5.22 4.66 4.10
CA MET A 87 -3.80 5.05 4.14
C MET A 87 -3.62 6.57 4.02
N PHE A 88 -4.28 7.24 3.06
CA PHE A 88 -4.26 8.71 2.95
C PHE A 88 -4.74 9.38 4.24
N LYS A 89 -5.84 8.89 4.79
CA LYS A 89 -6.46 9.44 6.00
C LYS A 89 -5.59 9.27 7.23
N TYR A 90 -4.96 8.11 7.39
CA TYR A 90 -4.03 7.86 8.48
C TYR A 90 -2.74 8.68 8.33
N ALA A 91 -2.19 8.78 7.12
CA ALA A 91 -1.02 9.63 6.85
C ALA A 91 -1.28 11.09 7.25
N PHE A 92 -2.42 11.64 6.83
CA PHE A 92 -2.84 12.97 7.26
C PHE A 92 -3.02 13.07 8.77
N LEU A 93 -3.73 12.12 9.39
CA LEU A 93 -3.98 12.11 10.84
C LEU A 93 -2.66 12.10 11.61
N HIS A 94 -1.71 11.26 11.22
CA HIS A 94 -0.40 11.15 11.85
C HIS A 94 0.35 12.47 11.81
N ILE A 95 0.45 13.09 10.64
CA ILE A 95 1.20 14.34 10.47
C ILE A 95 0.54 15.54 11.15
N VAL A 96 -0.79 15.65 11.09
CA VAL A 96 -1.48 16.74 11.79
C VAL A 96 -1.37 16.55 13.31
N SER A 97 -1.42 15.31 13.81
CA SER A 97 -1.23 15.02 15.24
C SER A 97 0.14 15.49 15.72
N LYS A 98 1.19 15.12 14.99
CA LYS A 98 2.57 15.49 15.30
C LYS A 98 2.79 17.00 15.22
N SER A 99 2.37 17.62 14.12
CA SER A 99 2.60 19.06 13.87
C SER A 99 1.79 19.99 14.77
N LYS A 100 0.67 19.53 15.33
CA LYS A 100 -0.21 20.33 16.21
C LYS A 100 -0.18 19.93 17.67
N ASN A 101 0.75 19.04 18.03
CA ASN A 101 0.91 18.48 19.37
C ASN A 101 -0.39 17.87 19.92
N LEU A 102 -1.04 17.04 19.11
CA LEU A 102 -2.30 16.37 19.42
C LEU A 102 -2.08 14.86 19.58
N TYR A 103 -2.97 14.20 20.29
CA TYR A 103 -3.01 12.75 20.45
C TYR A 103 -3.99 12.14 19.43
N PRO A 104 -3.53 11.33 18.46
CA PRO A 104 -4.43 10.72 17.46
C PRO A 104 -5.33 9.69 18.12
N ILE A 105 -6.62 9.70 17.78
CA ILE A 105 -7.56 8.63 18.15
C ILE A 105 -7.84 7.75 16.94
N LEU A 106 -7.54 6.46 17.07
CA LEU A 106 -7.81 5.45 16.04
C LEU A 106 -9.06 4.66 16.41
N PRO A 107 -9.87 4.17 15.44
CA PRO A 107 -11.06 3.38 15.73
C PRO A 107 -10.70 2.01 16.33
N GLU A 108 -11.68 1.34 16.94
CA GLU A 108 -11.52 -0.05 17.39
C GLU A 108 -11.43 -0.96 16.16
N ASN A 109 -10.65 -2.04 16.24
CA ASN A 109 -10.46 -2.97 15.12
C ASN A 109 -9.99 -2.28 13.83
N PHE A 110 -9.11 -1.28 13.95
CA PHE A 110 -8.73 -0.43 12.82
C PHE A 110 -8.08 -1.26 11.72
N GLU A 111 -8.66 -1.24 10.52
CA GLU A 111 -8.24 -2.13 9.41
C GLU A 111 -6.74 -2.07 9.11
N LEU A 112 -6.15 -0.86 9.14
CA LEU A 112 -4.72 -0.68 8.82
C LEU A 112 -3.78 -1.36 9.82
N SER A 113 -4.17 -1.54 11.09
CA SER A 113 -3.31 -2.20 12.09
C SER A 113 -3.09 -3.68 11.78
N ARG A 114 -3.94 -4.27 10.93
CA ARG A 114 -3.76 -5.64 10.44
C ARG A 114 -2.63 -5.76 9.42
N TYR A 115 -2.27 -4.66 8.77
CA TYR A 115 -1.35 -4.66 7.62
C TYR A 115 -0.04 -3.95 7.91
N PHE A 116 -0.07 -2.94 8.77
CA PHE A 116 1.04 -2.06 9.10
C PHE A 116 1.23 -1.97 10.61
N TYR A 117 2.46 -1.69 11.05
CA TYR A 117 2.73 -1.37 12.44
C TYR A 117 2.30 0.07 12.75
N LEU A 118 1.33 0.22 13.66
CA LEU A 118 0.79 1.51 14.07
C LEU A 118 1.07 1.70 15.58
N PRO A 119 2.07 2.52 15.98
CA PRO A 119 2.53 2.56 17.37
C PRO A 119 1.47 3.04 18.35
N GLU A 120 0.52 3.88 17.92
CA GLU A 120 -0.55 4.37 18.79
C GLU A 120 -1.71 3.39 18.91
N TYR A 121 -1.80 2.33 18.10
CA TYR A 121 -2.97 1.45 18.08
C TYR A 121 -3.10 0.61 19.36
N GLU A 122 -4.31 0.58 19.94
CA GLU A 122 -4.68 -0.18 21.15
C GLU A 122 -3.83 0.06 22.42
N SER A 123 -3.12 1.19 22.51
CA SER A 123 -2.47 1.61 23.75
C SER A 123 -3.49 1.83 24.89
N GLN A 124 -3.04 1.73 26.14
CA GLN A 124 -3.89 2.05 27.30
C GLN A 124 -4.45 3.48 27.23
N GLU A 125 -3.66 4.41 26.67
CA GLU A 125 -4.09 5.79 26.47
C GLU A 125 -5.17 5.90 25.37
N GLN A 126 -5.07 5.18 24.25
CA GLN A 126 -6.17 5.14 23.25
C GLN A 126 -7.48 4.73 23.91
N ASN A 127 -7.47 3.60 24.62
CA ASN A 127 -8.68 2.98 25.12
C ASN A 127 -9.39 3.87 26.16
N SER A 128 -8.64 4.63 26.97
CA SER A 128 -9.23 5.56 27.93
C SER A 128 -9.77 6.86 27.29
N ARG A 129 -9.26 7.23 26.11
CA ARG A 129 -9.50 8.53 25.47
C ARG A 129 -10.39 8.50 24.24
N ARG A 130 -10.80 7.33 23.74
CA ARG A 130 -11.72 7.19 22.58
C ARG A 130 -12.97 8.09 22.69
N GLN A 131 -13.60 8.10 23.87
CA GLN A 131 -14.78 8.90 24.19
C GLN A 131 -14.54 10.42 24.17
N ASP A 132 -13.28 10.88 24.17
CA ASP A 132 -12.99 12.32 24.06
C ASP A 132 -13.38 12.87 22.70
N CYS A 133 -13.45 12.04 21.65
CA CYS A 133 -13.92 12.45 20.33
C CYS A 133 -15.38 12.92 20.36
N ASP A 134 -16.22 12.36 21.24
CA ASP A 134 -17.64 12.72 21.36
C ASP A 134 -17.84 14.12 21.98
N LYS A 135 -16.81 14.65 22.63
CA LYS A 135 -16.83 16.01 23.20
C LYS A 135 -16.61 17.09 22.13
N ILE A 136 -16.10 16.73 20.95
CA ILE A 136 -15.85 17.67 19.85
C ILE A 136 -17.13 17.81 19.01
N LYS A 137 -17.82 18.94 19.15
CA LYS A 137 -19.11 19.19 18.47
C LYS A 137 -18.97 19.55 17.00
N GLU A 138 -17.93 20.31 16.65
CA GLU A 138 -17.70 20.81 15.29
C GLU A 138 -16.69 19.95 14.55
N ARG A 139 -16.93 19.74 13.26
CA ARG A 139 -16.03 18.98 12.39
C ARG A 139 -15.37 19.89 11.38
N GLU A 140 -14.07 19.70 11.23
CA GLU A 140 -13.30 20.26 10.15
C GLU A 140 -13.54 19.43 8.88
N ILE A 141 -14.38 19.97 7.99
CA ILE A 141 -14.77 19.31 6.74
C ILE A 141 -13.82 19.72 5.63
N GLU A 142 -13.29 18.72 4.94
CA GLU A 142 -12.47 18.90 3.74
C GLU A 142 -13.30 19.43 2.57
N ARG A 143 -12.81 20.50 1.92
CA ARG A 143 -13.46 21.10 0.75
C ARG A 143 -13.14 20.34 -0.54
N TRP A 144 -11.90 19.92 -0.73
CA TRP A 144 -11.40 19.30 -1.96
C TRP A 144 -10.65 18.01 -1.61
N SER A 145 -11.28 16.85 -1.81
CA SER A 145 -10.72 15.59 -1.33
C SER A 145 -9.41 15.15 -1.98
N CYS A 146 -9.09 15.71 -3.15
CA CYS A 146 -7.90 15.40 -3.93
C CYS A 146 -6.99 16.64 -4.08
N SER A 147 -7.12 17.63 -3.20
CA SER A 147 -6.27 18.82 -3.23
C SER A 147 -5.81 19.26 -1.85
N TYR A 148 -4.69 19.97 -1.84
CA TYR A 148 -4.14 20.53 -0.61
C TYR A 148 -4.93 21.75 -0.18
N ASP A 149 -5.24 21.81 1.11
CA ASP A 149 -5.87 22.94 1.77
C ASP A 149 -5.01 23.37 2.96
N ASP A 150 -4.42 24.57 2.85
CA ASP A 150 -3.54 25.15 3.86
C ASP A 150 -4.27 25.47 5.16
N LYS A 151 -5.61 25.52 5.14
CA LYS A 151 -6.44 25.57 6.35
C LYS A 151 -6.02 24.51 7.37
N PHE A 152 -5.73 23.29 6.93
CA PHE A 152 -5.45 22.18 7.85
C PHE A 152 -4.05 22.22 8.43
N THR A 153 -3.08 22.78 7.71
CA THR A 153 -1.72 22.99 8.23
C THR A 153 -1.62 24.25 9.08
N ASN A 154 -2.57 25.19 8.95
CA ASN A 154 -2.65 26.42 9.74
C ASN A 154 -3.58 26.33 10.97
N LEU A 155 -4.00 25.12 11.36
CA LEU A 155 -4.80 24.92 12.57
C LEU A 155 -4.06 25.37 13.83
N THR A 156 -4.82 25.82 14.83
CA THR A 156 -4.32 26.17 16.15
C THR A 156 -3.70 24.93 16.82
N GLU A 157 -2.49 25.08 17.34
CA GLU A 157 -1.83 24.04 18.12
C GLU A 157 -2.54 23.80 19.46
N ASN A 158 -2.41 22.59 20.01
CA ASN A 158 -2.97 22.24 21.31
C ASN A 158 -4.49 22.49 21.41
N LYS A 159 -5.22 22.28 20.31
CA LYS A 159 -6.69 22.36 20.29
C LYS A 159 -7.27 21.07 19.72
N ALA A 160 -8.20 20.47 20.47
CA ALA A 160 -8.88 19.26 20.02
C ALA A 160 -9.66 19.50 18.72
N VAL A 161 -9.59 18.56 17.78
CA VAL A 161 -10.16 18.71 16.43
C VAL A 161 -10.68 17.38 15.88
N TYR A 162 -11.77 17.44 15.13
CA TYR A 162 -12.39 16.28 14.49
C TYR A 162 -12.46 16.51 12.97
N PHE A 163 -11.79 15.68 12.18
CA PHE A 163 -11.77 15.76 10.73
C PHE A 163 -12.81 14.89 10.02
N HIS A 164 -13.35 15.42 8.92
CA HIS A 164 -14.15 14.67 7.94
C HIS A 164 -13.69 14.97 6.52
N GLY A 165 -13.06 13.98 5.88
CA GLY A 165 -12.51 14.08 4.53
C GLY A 165 -11.75 12.83 4.13
N TYR A 166 -11.10 12.85 2.98
CA TYR A 166 -10.15 11.85 2.50
C TYR A 166 -8.69 12.32 2.52
N PHE A 167 -8.42 13.62 2.43
CA PHE A 167 -7.06 14.19 2.56
C PHE A 167 -6.05 13.61 1.56
N GLN A 168 -6.47 13.44 0.30
CA GLN A 168 -5.69 12.75 -0.73
C GLN A 168 -4.70 13.66 -1.44
N SER A 169 -3.91 14.41 -0.66
CA SER A 169 -2.82 15.22 -1.21
C SER A 169 -1.49 14.88 -0.56
N TRP A 170 -0.50 14.53 -1.38
CA TRP A 170 0.87 14.28 -0.94
C TRP A 170 1.51 15.48 -0.25
N LYS A 171 1.01 16.70 -0.54
CA LYS A 171 1.51 17.94 0.04
C LYS A 171 1.38 17.97 1.57
N TYR A 172 0.44 17.24 2.16
CA TYR A 172 0.26 17.20 3.61
C TYR A 172 1.45 16.59 4.37
N TRP A 173 2.26 15.73 3.75
CA TRP A 173 3.37 15.03 4.42
C TRP A 173 4.72 15.15 3.70
N THR A 174 4.90 16.12 2.81
CA THR A 174 6.17 16.36 2.08
C THR A 174 7.41 16.41 2.96
N LYS A 175 7.31 16.97 4.16
CA LYS A 175 8.42 17.06 5.13
C LYS A 175 8.68 15.76 5.90
N TYR A 176 7.82 14.75 5.73
CA TYR A 176 7.78 13.54 6.53
C TYR A 176 7.73 12.27 5.65
N GLU A 177 8.18 12.37 4.40
CA GLU A 177 8.07 11.25 3.45
C GLU A 177 8.74 9.97 3.95
N ASP A 178 9.96 10.05 4.48
CA ASP A 178 10.67 8.88 5.00
C ASP A 178 9.91 8.20 6.14
N GLU A 179 9.31 9.00 7.03
CA GLU A 179 8.47 8.51 8.14
C GLU A 179 7.19 7.84 7.62
N ILE A 180 6.54 8.41 6.61
CA ILE A 180 5.35 7.80 5.98
C ILE A 180 5.73 6.51 5.23
N ARG A 181 6.93 6.44 4.65
CA ARG A 181 7.44 5.21 4.01
C ARG A 181 7.71 4.11 5.01
N GLU A 182 8.33 4.44 6.14
CA GLU A 182 8.57 3.50 7.23
C GLU A 182 7.24 2.98 7.79
N MET A 183 6.31 3.88 8.07
CA MET A 183 4.96 3.57 8.56
C MET A 183 4.20 2.62 7.63
N PHE A 184 4.23 2.85 6.32
CA PHE A 184 3.56 1.98 5.33
C PHE A 184 4.46 0.86 4.82
N THR A 185 5.31 0.33 5.69
CA THR A 185 5.95 -0.97 5.49
C THR A 185 5.01 -2.06 5.99
N PHE A 186 4.61 -2.98 5.11
CA PHE A 186 3.76 -4.11 5.49
C PHE A 186 4.41 -4.96 6.60
N ASN A 187 3.57 -5.55 7.45
CA ASN A 187 3.99 -6.50 8.48
C ASN A 187 4.77 -7.67 7.86
N ALA A 188 5.70 -8.26 8.62
CA ALA A 188 6.65 -9.26 8.13
C ALA A 188 5.95 -10.43 7.40
N GLU A 189 4.90 -10.99 7.97
CA GLU A 189 4.13 -12.10 7.37
C GLU A 189 3.57 -11.74 5.99
N ILE A 190 3.05 -10.52 5.82
CA ILE A 190 2.50 -10.04 4.54
C ILE A 190 3.61 -9.82 3.51
N ARG A 191 4.76 -9.28 3.95
CA ARG A 191 5.91 -9.07 3.06
C ARG A 191 6.49 -10.39 2.59
N GLU A 192 6.62 -11.37 3.48
CA GLU A 192 7.07 -12.72 3.14
C GLU A 192 6.11 -13.39 2.15
N GLU A 193 4.79 -13.36 2.42
CA GLU A 193 3.80 -13.92 1.50
C GLU A 193 3.84 -13.25 0.11
N ALA A 194 3.93 -11.92 0.07
CA ALA A 194 3.99 -11.17 -1.18
C ALA A 194 5.28 -11.47 -1.96
N SER A 195 6.41 -11.54 -1.26
CA SER A 195 7.71 -11.84 -1.86
C SER A 195 7.74 -13.25 -2.45
N ASP A 196 7.33 -14.26 -1.67
CA ASP A 196 7.29 -15.65 -2.11
C ASP A 196 6.38 -15.82 -3.34
N LYS A 197 5.21 -15.18 -3.34
CA LYS A 197 4.30 -15.20 -4.48
C LYS A 197 4.91 -14.54 -5.72
N LEU A 198 5.52 -13.38 -5.56
CA LEU A 198 6.15 -12.67 -6.67
C LEU A 198 7.30 -13.49 -7.28
N LEU A 199 8.16 -14.07 -6.43
CA LEU A 199 9.27 -14.90 -6.87
C LEU A 199 8.82 -16.17 -7.59
N HIS A 200 7.79 -16.82 -7.06
CA HIS A 200 7.22 -18.00 -7.70
C HIS A 200 6.72 -17.66 -9.11
N VAL A 201 5.92 -16.59 -9.23
CA VAL A 201 5.39 -16.13 -10.52
C VAL A 201 6.52 -15.75 -11.49
N LEU A 202 7.50 -14.97 -11.03
CA LEU A 202 8.63 -14.55 -11.87
C LEU A 202 9.44 -15.76 -12.36
N SER A 203 9.66 -16.75 -11.51
CA SER A 203 10.31 -18.02 -11.89
C SER A 203 9.55 -18.75 -12.99
N GLU A 204 8.21 -18.86 -12.89
CA GLU A 204 7.37 -19.45 -13.95
C GLU A 204 7.44 -18.70 -15.27
N MET A 205 7.63 -17.37 -15.22
CA MET A 205 7.80 -16.52 -16.39
C MET A 205 9.22 -16.58 -16.99
N GLY A 206 10.16 -17.28 -16.36
CA GLY A 206 11.56 -17.36 -16.80
C GLY A 206 12.38 -16.10 -16.48
N TYR A 207 12.00 -15.37 -15.44
CA TYR A 207 12.82 -14.31 -14.84
C TYR A 207 14.14 -14.91 -14.32
N ALA A 208 15.26 -14.35 -14.76
CA ALA A 208 16.60 -14.86 -14.47
C ALA A 208 17.29 -14.10 -13.34
N ASP A 209 16.65 -13.06 -12.83
CA ASP A 209 17.19 -12.19 -11.80
C ASP A 209 18.59 -11.64 -12.13
N SER A 210 18.74 -11.14 -13.36
CA SER A 210 19.92 -10.41 -13.80
C SER A 210 19.62 -8.92 -13.92
N SER A 211 20.67 -8.11 -14.10
CA SER A 211 20.56 -6.70 -14.50
C SER A 211 19.80 -6.49 -15.82
N ASP A 212 19.44 -7.58 -16.50
CA ASP A 212 18.77 -7.57 -17.79
C ASP A 212 17.25 -7.76 -17.67
N ASP A 213 16.70 -7.86 -16.45
CA ASP A 213 15.26 -8.01 -16.24
C ASP A 213 14.66 -6.84 -15.44
N VAL A 214 13.46 -6.41 -15.83
CA VAL A 214 12.68 -5.36 -15.15
C VAL A 214 11.28 -5.88 -14.85
N VAL A 215 10.80 -5.63 -13.64
CA VAL A 215 9.46 -6.04 -13.19
C VAL A 215 8.59 -4.80 -12.98
N VAL A 216 7.47 -4.73 -13.70
CA VAL A 216 6.53 -3.61 -13.67
C VAL A 216 5.19 -4.08 -13.12
N GLY A 217 4.76 -3.53 -12.00
CA GLY A 217 3.42 -3.74 -11.48
C GLY A 217 2.39 -3.01 -12.35
N LEU A 218 1.26 -3.63 -12.65
CA LEU A 218 0.16 -3.01 -13.40
C LEU A 218 -1.12 -3.11 -12.58
N HIS A 219 -1.66 -1.97 -12.16
CA HIS A 219 -2.93 -1.89 -11.47
C HIS A 219 -4.04 -1.35 -12.37
N SER A 220 -5.09 -2.14 -12.55
CA SER A 220 -6.32 -1.77 -13.25
C SER A 220 -7.51 -1.63 -12.30
N ARG A 221 -8.01 -0.40 -12.12
CA ARG A 221 -9.27 -0.11 -11.44
C ARG A 221 -10.42 -0.05 -12.43
N ARG A 222 -11.38 -0.95 -12.29
CA ARG A 222 -12.55 -1.03 -13.17
C ARG A 222 -13.85 -1.34 -12.44
N GLY A 223 -13.94 -2.46 -11.72
CA GLY A 223 -15.19 -3.03 -11.20
C GLY A 223 -16.29 -2.04 -10.76
N ASP A 224 -16.16 -1.46 -9.57
CA ASP A 224 -17.12 -0.48 -9.02
C ASP A 224 -17.19 0.85 -9.79
N TYR A 225 -16.15 1.19 -10.55
CA TYR A 225 -16.15 2.39 -11.40
C TYR A 225 -17.08 2.24 -12.61
N LEU A 226 -17.53 1.02 -12.93
CA LEU A 226 -18.52 0.78 -14.00
C LEU A 226 -19.97 1.01 -13.53
N TRP A 227 -20.21 1.13 -12.23
CA TRP A 227 -21.56 1.36 -11.70
C TRP A 227 -22.13 2.69 -12.21
N LYS A 228 -23.45 2.73 -12.41
CA LYS A 228 -24.13 3.92 -12.95
C LYS A 228 -23.82 5.17 -12.12
N ALA A 229 -24.00 5.11 -10.80
CA ALA A 229 -23.73 6.22 -9.89
C ALA A 229 -22.25 6.66 -9.90
N ALA A 230 -21.31 5.72 -10.03
CA ALA A 230 -19.88 6.02 -10.12
C ALA A 230 -19.54 6.82 -11.39
N LYS A 231 -20.11 6.42 -12.54
CA LYS A 231 -19.94 7.14 -13.81
C LYS A 231 -20.64 8.50 -13.81
N GLU A 232 -21.83 8.60 -13.23
CA GLU A 232 -22.55 9.87 -13.08
C GLU A 232 -21.81 10.85 -12.16
N PHE A 233 -21.18 10.34 -11.10
CA PHE A 233 -20.27 11.13 -10.27
C PHE A 233 -19.02 11.56 -11.06
N GLY A 234 -18.59 10.77 -12.04
CA GLY A 234 -17.52 11.08 -12.99
C GLY A 234 -16.24 10.30 -12.80
N TYR A 235 -16.31 9.15 -12.13
CA TYR A 235 -15.22 8.17 -12.16
C TYR A 235 -15.01 7.63 -13.57
N VAL A 236 -13.75 7.40 -13.92
CA VAL A 236 -13.31 6.94 -15.24
C VAL A 236 -12.34 5.78 -15.10
N THR A 237 -12.40 4.86 -16.05
CA THR A 237 -11.52 3.70 -16.15
C THR A 237 -10.88 3.70 -17.53
N PRO A 238 -9.55 3.54 -17.64
CA PRO A 238 -8.88 3.51 -18.94
C PRO A 238 -9.32 2.30 -19.76
N ASN A 239 -9.17 2.42 -21.08
CA ASN A 239 -9.36 1.31 -22.00
C ASN A 239 -8.04 0.53 -22.19
N GLU A 240 -8.09 -0.49 -23.05
CA GLU A 240 -6.94 -1.33 -23.41
C GLU A 240 -5.77 -0.53 -24.01
N THR A 241 -6.05 0.49 -24.82
CA THR A 241 -5.02 1.32 -25.47
C THR A 241 -4.09 1.99 -24.47
N TYR A 242 -4.62 2.51 -23.36
CA TYR A 242 -3.80 3.08 -22.29
C TYR A 242 -2.79 2.07 -21.74
N TYR A 243 -3.23 0.85 -21.43
CA TYR A 243 -2.37 -0.17 -20.84
C TYR A 243 -1.29 -0.60 -21.84
N LEU A 244 -1.64 -0.80 -23.11
CA LEU A 244 -0.68 -1.13 -24.17
C LEU A 244 0.36 -0.01 -24.35
N ASN A 245 -0.07 1.25 -24.33
CA ASN A 245 0.84 2.40 -24.40
C ASN A 245 1.79 2.46 -23.19
N ALA A 246 1.27 2.20 -21.99
CA ALA A 246 2.07 2.19 -20.77
C ALA A 246 3.07 1.02 -20.73
N MET A 247 2.68 -0.16 -21.20
CA MET A 247 3.58 -1.31 -21.35
C MET A 247 4.67 -1.02 -22.40
N ALA A 248 4.29 -0.43 -23.53
CA ALA A 248 5.24 -0.01 -24.57
C ALA A 248 6.22 1.05 -24.05
N TYR A 249 5.78 2.00 -23.22
CA TYR A 249 6.66 2.98 -22.58
C TYR A 249 7.79 2.31 -21.80
N PHE A 250 7.49 1.29 -20.98
CA PHE A 250 8.51 0.58 -20.21
C PHE A 250 9.44 -0.27 -21.08
N ARG A 251 8.90 -0.96 -22.10
CA ARG A 251 9.71 -1.69 -23.08
C ARG A 251 10.69 -0.75 -23.82
N ASN A 252 10.23 0.45 -24.20
CA ASN A 252 11.07 1.45 -24.86
C ASN A 252 12.09 2.11 -23.91
N LYS A 253 11.72 2.28 -22.63
CA LYS A 253 12.64 2.80 -21.59
C LYS A 253 13.79 1.84 -21.31
N PHE A 254 13.55 0.53 -21.48
CA PHE A 254 14.50 -0.53 -21.19
C PHE A 254 14.71 -1.46 -22.42
N PRO A 255 15.23 -0.93 -23.54
CA PRO A 255 15.24 -1.65 -24.83
C PRO A 255 16.17 -2.88 -24.86
N ASN A 256 17.12 -2.96 -23.92
CA ASN A 256 18.08 -4.06 -23.81
C ASN A 256 17.74 -5.03 -22.66
N GLN A 257 16.58 -4.85 -22.02
CA GLN A 257 16.15 -5.67 -20.87
C GLN A 257 14.81 -6.34 -21.18
N ARG A 258 14.56 -7.49 -20.57
CA ARG A 258 13.25 -8.14 -20.60
C ARG A 258 12.34 -7.45 -19.59
N VAL A 259 11.16 -7.03 -20.03
CA VAL A 259 10.18 -6.36 -19.16
C VAL A 259 9.05 -7.33 -18.84
N PHE A 260 8.87 -7.63 -17.56
CA PHE A 260 7.81 -8.46 -17.00
C PHE A 260 6.75 -7.59 -16.36
N PHE A 261 5.48 -7.98 -16.49
CA PHE A 261 4.32 -7.26 -16.00
C PHE A 261 3.54 -8.11 -15.00
N ILE A 262 3.33 -7.60 -13.79
CA ILE A 262 2.55 -8.26 -12.75
C ILE A 262 1.24 -7.48 -12.56
N ALA A 263 0.13 -8.03 -13.04
CA ALA A 263 -1.13 -7.33 -13.19
C ALA A 263 -2.12 -7.67 -12.07
N ALA A 264 -2.58 -6.64 -11.34
CA ALA A 264 -3.67 -6.73 -10.37
C ALA A 264 -4.88 -5.92 -10.86
N SER A 265 -6.09 -6.43 -10.59
CA SER A 265 -7.32 -5.76 -10.99
C SER A 265 -8.50 -6.20 -10.13
N ASN A 266 -9.42 -5.27 -9.84
CA ASN A 266 -10.73 -5.64 -9.28
C ASN A 266 -11.71 -6.14 -10.36
N ASP A 267 -11.26 -6.29 -11.60
CA ASP A 267 -11.90 -6.97 -12.72
C ASP A 267 -10.80 -7.65 -13.55
N ILE A 268 -10.25 -8.74 -13.02
CA ILE A 268 -9.08 -9.42 -13.62
C ILE A 268 -9.43 -10.13 -14.93
N ASN A 269 -10.66 -10.62 -15.05
CA ASN A 269 -11.14 -11.29 -16.26
C ASN A 269 -11.20 -10.33 -17.46
N TRP A 270 -11.71 -9.11 -17.25
CA TRP A 270 -11.67 -8.09 -18.30
C TRP A 270 -10.24 -7.78 -18.70
N LEU A 271 -9.35 -7.56 -17.72
CA LEU A 271 -7.97 -7.19 -18.00
C LEU A 271 -7.23 -8.29 -18.77
N ARG A 272 -7.42 -9.55 -18.40
CA ARG A 272 -6.90 -10.72 -19.12
C ARG A 272 -7.46 -10.82 -20.53
N GLY A 273 -8.74 -10.56 -20.72
CA GLY A 273 -9.35 -10.52 -22.05
C GLY A 273 -8.76 -9.44 -22.96
N LYS A 274 -8.16 -8.40 -22.39
CA LYS A 274 -7.47 -7.33 -23.13
C LYS A 274 -5.99 -7.58 -23.33
N LEU A 275 -5.27 -7.92 -22.26
CA LEU A 275 -3.82 -7.98 -22.28
C LEU A 275 -3.27 -9.41 -22.34
N GLY A 276 -4.12 -10.44 -22.39
CA GLY A 276 -3.69 -11.84 -22.33
C GLY A 276 -2.88 -12.34 -23.53
N LYS A 277 -2.74 -11.52 -24.58
CA LYS A 277 -1.85 -11.77 -25.74
C LYS A 277 -0.49 -11.10 -25.60
N GLU A 278 -0.31 -10.23 -24.60
CA GLU A 278 0.96 -9.57 -24.37
C GLU A 278 1.98 -10.55 -23.80
N GLU A 279 3.23 -10.41 -24.22
CA GLU A 279 4.32 -11.20 -23.68
C GLU A 279 4.71 -10.75 -22.28
N ASN A 280 5.19 -11.69 -21.47
CA ASN A 280 5.70 -11.50 -20.13
C ASN A 280 4.72 -10.77 -19.20
N ILE A 281 3.42 -11.09 -19.27
CA ILE A 281 2.41 -10.61 -18.32
C ILE A 281 1.85 -11.76 -17.49
N TYR A 282 1.74 -11.54 -16.19
CA TYR A 282 1.04 -12.42 -15.26
C TYR A 282 -0.12 -11.69 -14.60
N PHE A 283 -1.22 -12.38 -14.37
CA PHE A 283 -2.43 -11.83 -13.75
C PHE A 283 -2.59 -12.41 -12.34
N LEU A 284 -2.50 -11.58 -11.31
CA LEU A 284 -2.72 -11.98 -9.93
C LEU A 284 -4.19 -12.38 -9.73
N GLU A 285 -4.41 -13.56 -9.17
CA GLU A 285 -5.75 -14.10 -8.89
C GLU A 285 -5.88 -14.52 -7.43
N ASN A 286 -7.12 -14.43 -6.91
CA ASN A 286 -7.51 -14.97 -5.60
C ASN A 286 -6.73 -14.41 -4.39
N ASN A 287 -6.11 -13.24 -4.54
CA ASN A 287 -5.46 -12.52 -3.44
C ASN A 287 -6.43 -11.59 -2.72
N LEU A 288 -6.14 -11.31 -1.46
CA LEU A 288 -6.73 -10.19 -0.76
C LEU A 288 -6.08 -8.88 -1.24
N PRO A 289 -6.81 -7.75 -1.25
CA PRO A 289 -6.29 -6.50 -1.82
C PRO A 289 -4.96 -6.01 -1.23
N PHE A 290 -4.72 -6.24 0.07
CA PHE A 290 -3.45 -5.85 0.69
C PHE A 290 -2.27 -6.69 0.20
N ILE A 291 -2.49 -7.96 -0.16
CA ILE A 291 -1.45 -8.83 -0.77
C ILE A 291 -1.13 -8.33 -2.18
N ASP A 292 -2.13 -8.01 -2.99
CA ASP A 292 -1.89 -7.44 -4.32
C ASP A 292 -1.12 -6.11 -4.23
N MET A 293 -1.46 -5.25 -3.27
CA MET A 293 -0.72 -4.00 -3.06
C MET A 293 0.73 -4.25 -2.62
N ALA A 294 0.95 -5.21 -1.71
CA ALA A 294 2.29 -5.61 -1.27
C ALA A 294 3.13 -6.12 -2.45
N ILE A 295 2.59 -7.03 -3.28
CA ILE A 295 3.27 -7.53 -4.49
C ILE A 295 3.61 -6.40 -5.45
N LEU A 296 2.65 -5.51 -5.75
CA LEU A 296 2.91 -4.37 -6.65
C LEU A 296 3.94 -3.39 -6.08
N SER A 297 4.00 -3.23 -4.77
CA SER A 297 4.99 -2.36 -4.11
C SER A 297 6.42 -2.90 -4.17
N LEU A 298 6.58 -4.21 -4.41
CA LEU A 298 7.87 -4.87 -4.61
C LEU A 298 8.36 -4.77 -6.07
N CYS A 299 7.50 -4.40 -7.01
CA CYS A 299 7.91 -4.23 -8.41
C CYS A 299 8.85 -3.02 -8.57
N HIS A 300 9.74 -3.07 -9.55
CA HIS A 300 10.66 -1.96 -9.84
C HIS A 300 9.93 -0.67 -10.23
N HIS A 301 8.82 -0.81 -10.98
CA HIS A 301 8.03 0.30 -11.52
C HIS A 301 6.54 -0.04 -11.46
N VAL A 302 5.67 0.96 -11.60
CA VAL A 302 4.22 0.76 -11.57
C VAL A 302 3.49 1.51 -12.68
N ILE A 303 2.57 0.82 -13.34
CA ILE A 303 1.50 1.40 -14.15
C ILE A 303 0.24 1.43 -13.27
N MET A 304 -0.38 2.60 -13.12
CA MET A 304 -1.65 2.73 -12.40
C MET A 304 -2.75 3.31 -13.27
N SER A 305 -3.97 2.81 -13.10
CA SER A 305 -5.19 3.50 -13.52
C SER A 305 -5.57 4.62 -12.53
N SER A 306 -6.83 5.06 -12.54
CA SER A 306 -7.39 5.95 -11.52
C SER A 306 -7.55 5.29 -10.14
N GLY A 307 -7.52 6.11 -9.08
CA GLY A 307 -7.84 5.71 -7.69
C GLY A 307 -6.63 5.58 -6.76
N THR A 308 -6.89 5.46 -5.47
CA THR A 308 -5.86 5.50 -4.40
C THR A 308 -5.06 4.21 -4.24
N PHE A 309 -5.57 3.07 -4.69
CA PHE A 309 -4.85 1.79 -4.57
C PHE A 309 -3.58 1.79 -5.42
N GLY A 310 -3.72 2.08 -6.72
CA GLY A 310 -2.57 2.19 -7.63
C GLY A 310 -1.63 3.33 -7.26
N TRP A 311 -2.19 4.41 -6.68
CA TRP A 311 -1.40 5.52 -6.15
C TRP A 311 -0.42 5.05 -5.06
N TRP A 312 -0.92 4.34 -4.04
CA TRP A 312 -0.05 3.84 -2.97
C TRP A 312 0.93 2.78 -3.45
N ALA A 313 0.49 1.84 -4.30
CA ALA A 313 1.39 0.85 -4.90
C ALA A 313 2.55 1.53 -5.66
N GLY A 314 2.24 2.54 -6.48
CA GLY A 314 3.24 3.31 -7.21
C GLY A 314 4.17 4.09 -6.28
N TRP A 315 3.62 4.81 -5.30
CA TRP A 315 4.42 5.59 -4.36
C TRP A 315 5.38 4.72 -3.55
N MET A 316 4.95 3.51 -3.15
CA MET A 316 5.79 2.55 -2.42
C MET A 316 6.85 1.86 -3.28
N SER A 317 6.62 1.65 -4.58
CA SER A 317 7.57 0.99 -5.50
C SER A 317 8.88 1.77 -5.76
N ARG A 318 8.94 3.05 -5.39
CA ARG A 318 10.11 3.97 -5.52
C ARG A 318 10.69 4.16 -6.93
N GLY A 319 10.21 3.45 -7.95
CA GLY A 319 10.66 3.63 -9.33
C GLY A 319 9.80 4.58 -10.15
N THR A 320 9.86 4.42 -11.47
CA THR A 320 9.02 5.18 -12.40
C THR A 320 7.56 4.74 -12.26
N VAL A 321 6.67 5.72 -12.10
CA VAL A 321 5.22 5.49 -12.10
C VAL A 321 4.59 6.13 -13.33
N VAL A 322 3.84 5.33 -14.08
CA VAL A 322 3.00 5.77 -15.20
C VAL A 322 1.55 5.76 -14.74
N TYR A 323 0.82 6.86 -14.97
CA TYR A 323 -0.58 6.98 -14.57
C TYR A 323 -1.49 7.37 -15.74
N TYR A 324 -2.77 7.00 -15.62
CA TYR A 324 -3.79 7.42 -16.57
C TYR A 324 -4.15 8.89 -16.34
N LYS A 325 -3.86 9.76 -17.31
CA LYS A 325 -3.94 11.21 -17.13
C LYS A 325 -5.36 11.77 -17.01
N HIS A 326 -6.35 11.03 -17.51
CA HIS A 326 -7.75 11.43 -17.40
C HIS A 326 -8.35 10.82 -16.12
N LEU A 327 -8.15 11.46 -14.97
CA LEU A 327 -8.57 10.91 -13.67
C LEU A 327 -10.07 11.03 -13.39
N TYR A 328 -10.77 11.92 -14.09
CA TYR A 328 -12.19 12.19 -13.92
C TYR A 328 -12.84 12.64 -15.24
N THR A 329 -14.17 12.62 -15.28
CA THR A 329 -14.95 13.21 -16.38
C THR A 329 -15.00 14.73 -16.22
N PRO A 330 -14.56 15.53 -17.21
CA PRO A 330 -14.60 17.00 -17.10
C PRO A 330 -16.00 17.53 -16.79
N GLY A 331 -16.10 18.46 -15.82
CA GLY A 331 -17.36 19.06 -15.40
C GLY A 331 -18.24 18.19 -14.51
N SER A 332 -17.79 16.99 -14.12
CA SER A 332 -18.54 16.11 -13.22
C SER A 332 -18.41 16.54 -11.75
N SER A 333 -19.24 15.98 -10.87
CA SER A 333 -19.11 16.18 -9.42
C SER A 333 -17.74 15.71 -8.88
N PHE A 334 -17.17 14.64 -9.43
CA PHE A 334 -15.83 14.21 -9.04
C PHE A 334 -14.76 15.22 -9.46
N SER A 335 -14.91 15.93 -10.58
CA SER A 335 -13.96 16.97 -10.97
C SER A 335 -13.86 18.10 -9.93
N THR A 336 -14.90 18.33 -9.12
CA THR A 336 -14.88 19.37 -8.08
C THR A 336 -14.07 18.98 -6.85
N THR A 337 -13.63 17.72 -6.73
CA THR A 337 -12.71 17.30 -5.66
C THR A 337 -11.27 17.74 -5.91
N PHE A 338 -10.98 18.18 -7.14
CA PHE A 338 -9.71 18.75 -7.57
C PHE A 338 -9.88 20.27 -7.64
N ARG A 339 -9.16 21.00 -6.80
CA ARG A 339 -9.25 22.47 -6.72
C ARG A 339 -8.90 23.09 -8.06
N GLY A 340 -9.89 23.70 -8.71
CA GLY A 340 -9.73 24.27 -10.05
C GLY A 340 -9.49 23.24 -11.16
N GLY A 341 -9.77 21.96 -10.91
CA GLY A 341 -9.44 20.86 -11.82
C GLY A 341 -7.94 20.51 -11.87
N ASP A 342 -7.14 20.99 -10.92
CA ASP A 342 -5.72 20.64 -10.86
C ASP A 342 -5.51 19.27 -10.19
N ILE A 343 -4.86 18.35 -10.91
CA ILE A 343 -4.50 17.02 -10.42
C ILE A 343 -3.15 17.00 -9.71
N GLY A 344 -2.36 18.08 -9.76
CA GLY A 344 -0.98 18.12 -9.25
C GLY A 344 -0.86 17.98 -7.73
N ASP A 345 -1.94 18.25 -6.99
CA ASP A 345 -1.99 18.00 -5.56
C ASP A 345 -2.27 16.54 -5.22
N PHE A 346 -2.87 15.79 -6.14
CA PHE A 346 -3.14 14.35 -5.99
C PHE A 346 -2.01 13.52 -6.57
N ILE A 347 -1.61 13.76 -7.82
CA ILE A 347 -0.53 13.03 -8.50
C ILE A 347 0.82 13.46 -7.93
N TYR A 348 1.62 12.48 -7.53
CA TYR A 348 2.93 12.73 -6.96
C TYR A 348 3.91 13.28 -8.00
N PRO A 349 4.79 14.24 -7.65
CA PRO A 349 5.71 14.86 -8.60
C PRO A 349 6.63 13.84 -9.30
N GLY A 350 6.89 14.07 -10.59
CA GLY A 350 7.76 13.21 -11.40
C GLY A 350 7.07 11.98 -12.02
N TRP A 351 5.81 11.73 -11.70
CA TRP A 351 5.03 10.67 -12.35
C TRP A 351 4.62 11.04 -13.78
N ILE A 352 4.48 10.04 -14.64
CA ILE A 352 4.31 10.22 -16.09
C ILE A 352 2.87 9.93 -16.50
N GLY A 353 2.18 10.95 -17.02
CA GLY A 353 0.79 10.84 -17.44
C GLY A 353 0.66 10.38 -18.89
N LEU A 354 0.00 9.24 -19.12
CA LEU A 354 -0.35 8.76 -20.46
C LEU A 354 -1.87 8.73 -20.67
N ALA A 355 -2.28 8.65 -21.94
CA ALA A 355 -3.67 8.60 -22.37
C ALA A 355 -4.05 7.21 -22.89
#